data_AF-A0A524DIZ6-F1
#
_entry.id   AF-A0A524DIZ6-F1
#
_cell.length_a   1.000
_cell.length_b   1.000
_cell.length_c   1.000
_cell.angle_alpha   90.00
_cell.angle_beta   90.00
_cell.angle_gamma   90.00
#
_symmetry.space_group_name_H-M   'P 1'
#
loop_
_entity.id
_entity.type
_entity.pdbx_description
1 polymer ?
#
loop_
_entity_poly.entity_id
_entity_poly.type
_entity_poly.pdbx_seq_one_letter_code
_entity_poly.pdbx_strand_id
1 'polypeptide(L)'
;MNMKNLNLKNHLGERVTLYGIAQNAKGYAVLLTEDEKVIYIRELAEWPEDLLDSSITIKGILRHIKLIPDPNITENGAISQGAQGLQYVLTNYEIIE
;
A
#
# COMPACT_ATOMS: atom_id res chain seq x y z
N MET A 1 5.80 -21.35 -8.25
CA MET A 1 4.63 -21.03 -7.39
C MET A 1 3.99 -19.78 -7.99
N ASN A 2 2.80 -19.90 -8.60
CA ASN A 2 2.14 -18.77 -9.26
C ASN A 2 1.60 -17.81 -8.19
N MET A 3 2.34 -16.72 -7.91
CA MET A 3 1.94 -15.64 -6.98
C MET A 3 0.78 -14.77 -7.51
N LYS A 4 0.04 -15.23 -8.53
CA LYS A 4 -0.78 -14.38 -9.39
C LYS A 4 -2.10 -13.90 -8.81
N ASN A 5 -2.52 -14.30 -7.60
CA ASN A 5 -3.77 -13.83 -7.03
C ASN A 5 -3.79 -14.08 -5.51
N LEU A 6 -3.13 -13.23 -4.73
CA LEU A 6 -3.31 -13.27 -3.28
C LEU A 6 -4.67 -12.65 -2.93
N ASN A 7 -5.56 -13.44 -2.33
CA ASN A 7 -6.78 -12.90 -1.74
C ASN A 7 -6.43 -12.19 -0.43
N LEU A 8 -6.12 -10.89 -0.52
CA LEU A 8 -5.68 -10.06 0.59
C LEU A 8 -6.57 -10.18 1.84
N LYS A 9 -7.89 -10.31 1.66
CA LYS A 9 -8.84 -10.41 2.77
C LYS A 9 -8.63 -11.66 3.62
N ASN A 10 -8.18 -12.76 3.01
CA ASN A 10 -7.98 -14.03 3.71
C ASN A 10 -6.65 -14.09 4.47
N HIS A 11 -5.76 -13.12 4.24
CA HIS A 11 -4.41 -13.08 4.83
C HIS A 11 -4.20 -11.87 5.74
N LEU A 12 -5.29 -11.24 6.20
CA LEU A 12 -5.21 -10.12 7.13
C LEU A 12 -4.61 -10.58 8.46
N GLY A 13 -3.55 -9.91 8.87
CA GLY A 13 -2.79 -10.22 10.09
C GLY A 13 -1.69 -11.25 9.90
N GLU A 14 -1.56 -11.84 8.72
CA GLU A 14 -0.51 -12.79 8.40
C GLU A 14 0.71 -12.09 7.80
N ARG A 15 1.88 -12.76 7.89
CA ARG A 15 3.09 -12.35 7.18
C ARG A 15 3.01 -12.87 5.74
N VAL A 16 2.84 -11.97 4.78
CA VAL A 16 2.67 -12.28 3.36
C VAL A 16 3.87 -11.81 2.56
N THR A 17 4.09 -12.43 1.40
CA THR A 17 5.01 -11.95 0.37
C THR A 17 4.19 -11.40 -0.78
N LEU A 18 4.48 -10.16 -1.18
CA LEU A 18 3.82 -9.45 -2.26
C LEU A 18 4.85 -9.07 -3.32
N TYR A 19 4.41 -9.09 -4.57
CA TYR A 19 5.17 -8.63 -5.72
C TYR A 19 4.42 -7.49 -6.38
N GLY A 20 5.14 -6.46 -6.81
CA GLY A 20 4.55 -5.31 -7.48
C GLY A 20 5.59 -4.24 -7.82
N ILE A 21 5.10 -3.10 -8.32
CA ILE A 21 5.91 -1.95 -8.69
C ILE A 21 5.95 -0.99 -7.50
N ALA A 22 7.15 -0.57 -7.10
CA ALA A 22 7.36 0.47 -6.11
C ALA A 22 6.95 1.83 -6.70
N GLN A 23 5.96 2.47 -6.08
CA GLN A 23 5.36 3.74 -6.52
C GLN A 23 5.17 4.66 -5.31
N ASN A 24 5.07 5.97 -5.56
CA ASN A 24 4.80 6.95 -4.50
C ASN A 24 3.39 7.54 -4.66
N ALA A 25 2.56 7.38 -3.64
CA ALA A 25 1.32 8.13 -3.49
C ALA A 25 1.57 9.47 -2.80
N LYS A 26 0.53 10.30 -2.64
CA LYS A 26 0.64 11.54 -1.86
C LYS A 26 0.90 11.22 -0.38
N GLY A 27 2.17 11.30 0.02
CA GLY A 27 2.62 11.16 1.40
C GLY A 27 2.95 9.74 1.88
N TYR A 28 2.93 8.74 0.99
CA TYR A 28 3.29 7.37 1.32
C TYR A 28 3.90 6.64 0.11
N ALA A 29 4.88 5.78 0.40
CA ALA A 29 5.28 4.73 -0.51
C ALA A 29 4.18 3.67 -0.62
N VAL A 30 3.97 3.17 -1.83
CA VAL A 30 3.01 2.11 -2.12
C VAL A 30 3.64 1.04 -3.00
N LEU A 31 3.14 -0.19 -2.86
CA LEU A 31 3.35 -1.24 -3.83
C LEU A 31 2.09 -1.36 -4.69
N LEU A 32 2.25 -1.20 -6.00
CA LEU A 32 1.20 -1.47 -6.98
C LEU A 32 1.34 -2.91 -7.47
N THR A 33 0.42 -3.79 -7.07
CA THR A 33 0.44 -5.20 -7.49
C THR A 33 -0.04 -5.37 -8.93
N GLU A 34 0.25 -6.52 -9.55
CA GLU A 34 -0.17 -6.81 -10.94
C GLU A 34 -1.69 -6.73 -11.17
N ASP A 35 -2.49 -6.98 -10.13
CA ASP A 35 -3.95 -6.87 -10.14
C ASP A 35 -4.45 -5.48 -9.73
N GLU A 36 -3.61 -4.45 -9.92
CA GLU A 36 -3.88 -3.03 -9.70
C GLU A 36 -4.30 -2.67 -8.26
N LYS A 37 -3.98 -3.52 -7.29
CA LYS A 37 -4.23 -3.19 -5.88
C LYS A 37 -3.08 -2.33 -5.35
N VAL A 38 -3.46 -1.30 -4.61
CA VAL A 38 -2.52 -0.39 -3.94
C VAL A 38 -2.32 -0.86 -2.50
N ILE A 39 -1.08 -1.18 -2.16
CA ILE A 39 -0.67 -1.59 -0.82
C ILE A 39 0.22 -0.49 -0.23
N TYR A 40 -0.25 0.17 0.83
CA TYR A 40 0.51 1.22 1.47
C TYR A 40 1.61 0.64 2.35
N ILE A 41 2.82 1.19 2.25
CA ILE A 41 3.93 0.77 3.10
C ILE A 41 3.95 1.66 4.33
N ARG A 42 3.67 1.07 5.50
CA ARG A 42 3.60 1.82 6.76
C ARG A 42 4.97 2.37 7.11
N GLU A 43 5.00 3.62 7.58
CA GLU A 43 6.22 4.33 8.02
C GLU A 43 7.23 4.62 6.91
N LEU A 44 6.87 4.38 5.64
CA LEU A 44 7.66 4.77 4.49
C LEU A 44 6.95 5.89 3.74
N ALA A 45 7.53 7.10 3.80
CA ALA A 45 6.96 8.27 3.14
C ALA A 45 7.09 8.20 1.61
N GLU A 46 8.22 7.71 1.13
CA GLU A 46 8.53 7.55 -0.29
C GLU A 46 9.57 6.44 -0.49
N TRP A 47 9.54 5.79 -1.66
CA TRP A 47 10.61 4.91 -2.07
C TRP A 47 11.87 5.70 -2.43
N PRO A 48 13.06 5.18 -2.09
CA PRO A 48 14.33 5.63 -2.64
C PRO A 48 14.32 5.64 -4.18
N GLU A 49 15.05 6.59 -4.79
CA GLU A 49 15.08 6.77 -6.25
C GLU A 49 15.53 5.52 -7.03
N ASP A 50 16.41 4.71 -6.44
CA ASP A 50 16.90 3.46 -7.03
C ASP A 50 15.86 2.33 -7.03
N LEU A 51 14.81 2.45 -6.22
CA LEU A 51 13.71 1.50 -6.16
C LEU A 51 12.42 2.02 -6.81
N LEU A 52 12.27 3.34 -6.95
CA LEU A 52 11.10 3.94 -7.58
C LEU A 52 10.92 3.39 -9.01
N ASP A 53 9.67 3.12 -9.37
CA ASP A 53 9.27 2.54 -10.67
C ASP A 53 9.84 1.13 -10.95
N SER A 54 10.53 0.52 -9.98
CA SER A 54 11.09 -0.83 -10.11
C SER A 54 10.13 -1.89 -9.60
N SER A 55 10.19 -3.07 -10.21
CA SER A 55 9.52 -4.26 -9.69
C SER A 55 10.28 -4.81 -8.50
N ILE A 56 9.61 -4.97 -7.36
CA ILE A 56 10.20 -5.49 -6.13
C ILE A 56 9.35 -6.60 -5.53
N THR A 57 10.00 -7.45 -4.73
CA THR A 57 9.33 -8.39 -3.83
C THR A 57 9.49 -7.91 -2.39
N ILE A 58 8.36 -7.73 -1.71
CA ILE A 58 8.32 -7.26 -0.32
C ILE A 58 7.58 -8.26 0.56
N LYS A 59 8.11 -8.50 1.74
CA LYS A 59 7.49 -9.37 2.75
C LYS A 59 7.12 -8.54 3.97
N GLY A 60 5.93 -8.74 4.53
CA GLY A 60 5.48 -8.00 5.70
C GLY A 60 4.15 -8.48 6.25
N ILE A 61 3.65 -7.85 7.30
CA ILE A 61 2.35 -8.17 7.90
C ILE A 61 1.26 -7.36 7.20
N LEU A 62 0.28 -8.04 6.61
CA LEU A 62 -0.82 -7.39 5.91
C LEU A 62 -1.91 -6.94 6.87
N ARG A 63 -2.38 -5.70 6.72
CA ARG A 63 -3.45 -5.10 7.51
C ARG A 63 -4.48 -4.43 6.60
N HIS A 64 -5.71 -4.31 7.07
CA HIS A 64 -6.77 -3.50 6.43
C HIS A 64 -7.27 -2.49 7.45
N ILE A 65 -6.73 -1.28 7.42
CA ILE A 65 -6.90 -0.27 8.47
C ILE A 65 -7.11 1.12 7.88
N LYS A 66 -7.63 2.04 8.70
CA LYS A 66 -7.71 3.46 8.34
C LYS A 66 -6.32 4.07 8.46
N LEU A 67 -5.67 4.31 7.31
CA LEU A 67 -4.35 4.95 7.24
C LEU A 67 -4.48 6.42 6.86
N ILE A 68 -5.26 6.69 5.81
CA ILE A 68 -5.48 8.05 5.30
C ILE A 68 -6.85 8.52 5.81
N PRO A 69 -6.94 9.73 6.41
CA PRO A 69 -8.21 10.30 6.81
C PRO A 69 -9.23 10.31 5.67
N ASP A 70 -10.51 10.19 6.00
CA ASP A 70 -11.57 10.41 5.02
C ASP A 70 -11.50 11.86 4.51
N PRO A 71 -11.79 12.10 3.22
CA PRO A 71 -11.90 13.45 2.71
C PRO A 71 -13.04 14.17 3.44
N ASN A 72 -12.77 15.40 3.89
CA ASN A 72 -13.76 16.28 4.50
C ASN A 72 -14.28 17.28 3.47
N ILE A 73 -15.58 17.56 3.51
CA ILE A 73 -16.22 18.59 2.68
C ILE A 73 -16.59 19.76 3.59
N THR A 74 -16.00 20.92 3.32
CA THR A 74 -16.27 22.15 4.05
C THR A 74 -17.60 22.79 3.61
N GLU A 75 -18.12 23.74 4.39
CA GLU A 75 -19.40 24.42 4.13
C GLU A 75 -19.48 25.12 2.77
N ASN A 76 -18.34 25.54 2.22
CA ASN A 76 -18.24 26.17 0.89
C ASN A 76 -18.03 25.17 -0.26
N GLY A 77 -18.05 23.87 0.01
CA GLY A 77 -17.89 22.79 -0.97
C GLY A 77 -16.44 22.40 -1.28
N ALA A 78 -15.42 22.95 -0.60
CA ALA A 78 -14.05 22.48 -0.78
C ALA A 78 -13.85 21.09 -0.17
N ILE A 79 -13.18 20.20 -0.91
CA ILE A 79 -12.92 18.80 -0.54
C ILE A 79 -11.44 18.64 -0.16
N SER A 80 -11.17 18.16 1.05
CA SER A 80 -9.80 17.84 1.46
C SER A 80 -9.26 16.63 0.71
N GLN A 81 -7.93 16.57 0.54
CA GLN A 81 -7.29 15.33 0.12
C GLN A 81 -7.51 14.27 1.22
N GLY A 82 -7.82 13.05 0.81
CA GLY A 82 -8.12 11.94 1.71
C GLY A 82 -8.41 10.67 0.93
N ALA A 83 -8.62 9.56 1.62
CA ALA A 83 -9.05 8.31 1.00
C ALA A 83 -10.22 7.72 1.79
N GLN A 84 -11.34 7.48 1.10
CA GLN A 84 -12.51 6.87 1.73
C GLN A 84 -12.22 5.42 2.16
N GLY A 85 -12.77 5.03 3.30
CA GLY A 85 -12.72 3.65 3.79
C GLY A 85 -11.34 3.23 4.32
N LEU A 86 -11.11 1.91 4.36
CA LEU A 86 -9.90 1.28 4.86
C LEU A 86 -8.92 0.99 3.73
N GLN A 87 -7.63 1.12 4.01
CA GLN A 87 -6.53 0.85 3.08
C GLN A 87 -5.87 -0.48 3.43
N TYR A 88 -5.38 -1.20 2.41
CA TYR A 88 -4.45 -2.28 2.64
C TYR A 88 -3.08 -1.69 2.97
N VAL A 89 -2.51 -2.14 4.08
CA VAL A 89 -1.27 -1.61 4.63
C VAL A 89 -0.34 -2.78 4.94
N LEU A 90 0.92 -2.67 4.54
CA LEU A 90 1.97 -3.59 4.91
C LEU A 90 2.81 -2.97 6.04
N THR A 91 2.97 -3.70 7.14
CA THR A 91 3.75 -3.29 8.32
C THR A 91 4.88 -4.28 8.58
N ASN A 92 5.94 -3.89 9.32
CA ASN A 92 7.05 -4.76 9.68
C ASN A 92 7.64 -5.49 8.45
N TYR A 93 7.96 -4.70 7.43
CA TYR A 93 8.30 -5.19 6.11
C TYR A 93 9.81 -5.28 5.89
N GLU A 94 10.18 -6.08 4.90
CA GLU A 94 11.54 -6.22 4.36
C GLU A 94 11.44 -6.45 2.85
N ILE A 95 12.29 -5.76 2.09
CA ILE A 95 12.48 -6.05 0.66
C ILE A 95 13.37 -7.30 0.58
N ILE A 96 12.98 -8.27 -0.23
CA ILE A 96 13.70 -9.54 -0.32
C ILE A 96 14.35 -9.77 -1.68
N GLU A 97 13.86 -9.14 -2.75
CA GLU A 97 14.42 -9.19 -4.12
C GLU A 97 14.00 -7.94 -4.91
#